data_AF-A0A2I3GGT4-F1
#
_entry.id   AF-A0A2I3GGT4-F1
#
_cell.length_a   1.000
_cell.length_b   1.000
_cell.length_c   1.000
_cell.angle_alpha   90.00
_cell.angle_beta   90.00
_cell.angle_gamma   90.00
#
_symmetry.space_group_name_H-M   'P 1'
#
loop_
_entity.id
_entity.type
_entity.pdbx_description
1 polymer ?
#
loop_
_entity_poly.entity_id
_entity_poly.type
_entity_poly.pdbx_seq_one_letter_code
_entity_poly.pdbx_strand_id
1 'polypeptide(L)'
;TVSPEGARQAGSRLRSYLESEKQWKALMEFTLRHLPDYHDLPNGSGCLDQLLSLSVVWANHLFLGCSYNKALLDKVMEMADGMEVEDLPQFTTRSELMKKHQS
;
A
#
# COMPACT_ATOMS: atom_id res chain seq x y z
N THR A 1 -18.58 -3.61 17.36
CA THR A 1 -17.85 -4.90 17.44
C THR A 1 -17.70 -5.44 16.04
N VAL A 2 -16.54 -5.24 15.41
CA VAL A 2 -16.24 -5.87 14.12
C VAL A 2 -16.06 -7.36 14.38
N SER A 3 -16.95 -8.18 13.80
CA SER A 3 -16.92 -9.64 13.95
C SER A 3 -15.61 -10.19 13.34
N PRO A 4 -14.94 -11.17 13.96
CA PRO A 4 -13.66 -11.72 13.48
C PRO A 4 -13.75 -12.29 12.06
N GLU A 5 -14.94 -12.68 11.60
CA GLU A 5 -15.20 -13.06 10.21
C GLU A 5 -15.11 -11.89 9.23
N GLY A 6 -15.54 -10.68 9.61
CA GLY A 6 -15.47 -9.49 8.77
C GLY A 6 -14.03 -9.07 8.47
N ALA A 7 -13.15 -9.15 9.48
CA ALA A 7 -11.72 -8.91 9.29
C ALA A 7 -11.07 -9.97 8.38
N ARG A 8 -11.46 -11.24 8.53
CA ARG A 8 -10.97 -12.34 7.65
C ARG A 8 -11.46 -12.19 6.21
N GLN A 9 -12.70 -11.74 6.01
CA GLN A 9 -13.30 -11.57 4.69
C GLN A 9 -12.77 -10.32 3.97
N ALA A 10 -12.46 -9.24 4.70
CA ALA A 10 -11.75 -8.09 4.17
C ALA A 10 -10.31 -8.48 3.74
N GLY A 11 -9.60 -9.25 4.56
CA GLY A 11 -8.27 -9.76 4.22
C GLY A 11 -8.27 -10.68 2.99
N SER A 12 -9.26 -11.55 2.83
CA SER A 12 -9.35 -12.44 1.65
C SER A 12 -9.71 -11.69 0.37
N ARG A 13 -10.58 -10.68 0.43
CA ARG A 13 -10.86 -9.81 -0.73
C ARG A 13 -9.64 -9.00 -1.13
N LEU A 14 -8.95 -8.37 -0.18
CA LEU A 14 -7.71 -7.64 -0.45
C LEU A 14 -6.65 -8.57 -1.06
N ARG A 15 -6.53 -9.80 -0.55
CA ARG A 15 -5.65 -10.83 -1.13
C ARG A 15 -6.00 -11.20 -2.58
N SER A 16 -7.26 -11.12 -2.97
CA SER A 16 -7.66 -11.40 -4.37
C SER A 16 -7.43 -10.21 -5.31
N TYR A 17 -7.37 -8.98 -4.80
CA TYR A 17 -7.09 -7.77 -5.58
C TYR A 17 -5.59 -7.42 -5.65
N LEU A 18 -4.84 -7.78 -4.62
CA LEU A 18 -3.39 -7.62 -4.55
C LEU A 18 -2.76 -8.90 -5.10
N GLU A 19 -2.56 -8.92 -6.42
CA GLU A 19 -2.11 -10.07 -7.22
C GLU A 19 -0.81 -10.73 -6.73
N SER A 20 0.02 -10.05 -5.92
CA SER A 20 1.27 -10.61 -5.39
C SER A 20 1.26 -10.73 -3.86
N GLU A 21 1.73 -11.86 -3.31
CA GLU A 21 2.01 -11.98 -1.87
C GLU A 21 2.94 -10.88 -1.34
N LYS A 22 3.77 -10.30 -2.21
CA LYS A 22 4.64 -9.16 -1.90
C LYS A 22 3.85 -7.88 -1.61
N GLN A 23 2.81 -7.61 -2.42
CA GLN A 23 1.89 -6.49 -2.19
C GLN A 23 1.13 -6.66 -0.87
N TRP A 24 0.66 -7.88 -0.59
CA TRP A 24 -0.04 -8.18 0.67
C TRP A 24 0.87 -8.01 1.89
N LYS A 25 2.13 -8.47 1.81
CA LYS A 25 3.13 -8.28 2.89
C LYS A 25 3.42 -6.81 3.15
N ALA A 26 3.72 -6.04 2.10
CA ALA A 26 3.97 -4.60 2.24
C ALA A 26 2.76 -3.89 2.86
N LEU A 27 1.54 -4.20 2.39
CA LEU A 27 0.31 -3.64 2.93
C LEU A 27 0.08 -3.99 4.41
N MET A 28 0.38 -5.23 4.80
CA MET A 28 0.29 -5.68 6.19
C MET A 28 1.32 -4.98 7.08
N GLU A 29 2.56 -4.85 6.66
CA GLU A 29 3.56 -4.10 7.43
C GLU A 29 3.18 -2.63 7.59
N PHE A 30 2.68 -2.00 6.52
CA PHE A 30 2.23 -0.61 6.56
C PHE A 30 1.10 -0.44 7.57
N THR A 31 0.11 -1.32 7.48
CA THR A 31 -1.05 -1.29 8.36
C THR A 31 -0.65 -1.56 9.81
N LEU A 32 0.18 -2.57 10.09
CA LEU A 32 0.60 -2.93 11.45
C LEU A 32 1.44 -1.86 12.12
N ARG A 33 2.30 -1.15 11.37
CA ARG A 33 3.12 -0.06 11.91
C ARG A 33 2.29 1.13 12.38
N HIS A 34 1.22 1.46 11.66
CA HIS A 34 0.36 2.63 11.94
C HIS A 34 -0.92 2.28 12.71
N LEU A 35 -1.21 1.00 12.88
CA LEU A 35 -2.35 0.51 13.66
C LEU A 35 -2.42 1.12 15.08
N PRO A 36 -1.33 1.20 15.87
CA PRO A 36 -1.39 1.77 17.22
C PRO A 36 -1.75 3.26 17.21
N ASP A 37 -1.22 4.04 16.26
CA ASP A 37 -1.53 5.47 16.13
C ASP A 37 -3.00 5.71 15.75
N TYR A 38 -3.58 4.80 14.97
CA TYR A 38 -4.97 4.87 14.51
C TYR A 38 -5.99 4.25 15.48
N HIS A 39 -5.55 3.39 16.40
CA HIS A 39 -6.40 2.76 17.42
C HIS A 39 -6.73 3.71 18.57
N ASP A 40 -5.83 4.66 18.90
CA ASP A 40 -6.03 5.62 19.98
C ASP A 40 -6.95 6.80 19.58
N LEU A 41 -7.24 6.96 18.29
CA LEU A 41 -8.16 7.99 17.81
C LEU A 41 -9.61 7.69 18.22
N PRO A 42 -10.36 8.68 18.72
CA PRO A 42 -11.76 8.52 19.16
C PRO A 42 -12.73 8.12 18.02
N ASN A 43 -12.25 8.10 16.77
CA ASN A 43 -12.98 7.74 15.54
C ASN A 43 -12.65 6.30 15.08
N GLY A 44 -12.79 5.32 15.98
CA GLY A 44 -12.21 3.98 15.84
C GLY A 44 -12.42 3.21 14.51
N SER A 45 -13.57 3.33 13.82
CA SER A 45 -13.79 2.61 12.55
C SER A 45 -13.38 3.38 11.29
N GLY A 46 -13.70 4.68 11.22
CA GLY A 46 -13.36 5.52 10.05
C GLY A 46 -11.85 5.74 9.90
N CYS A 47 -11.12 5.73 11.02
CA CYS A 47 -9.67 5.78 11.03
C CYS A 47 -9.06 4.50 10.41
N LEU A 48 -9.61 3.32 10.72
CA LEU A 48 -9.10 2.05 10.21
C LEU A 48 -9.31 1.90 8.68
N ASP A 49 -10.49 2.28 8.20
CA ASP A 49 -10.80 2.27 6.75
C ASP A 49 -9.92 3.24 5.97
N GLN A 50 -9.59 4.39 6.57
CA GLN A 50 -8.66 5.34 5.99
C GLN A 50 -7.24 4.77 5.90
N LEU A 51 -6.77 4.10 6.96
CA LEU A 51 -5.45 3.49 6.98
C LEU A 51 -5.33 2.37 5.93
N LEU A 52 -6.35 1.52 5.81
CA LEU A 52 -6.44 0.50 4.76
C LEU A 52 -6.44 1.12 3.35
N SER A 53 -7.13 2.25 3.17
CA SER A 53 -7.14 2.95 1.88
C SER A 53 -5.76 3.51 1.53
N LEU A 54 -5.05 4.08 2.52
CA LEU A 54 -3.69 4.61 2.33
C LEU A 54 -2.68 3.49 2.00
N SER A 55 -2.79 2.34 2.67
CA SER A 55 -1.91 1.21 2.41
C SER A 55 -2.14 0.59 1.02
N VAL A 56 -3.39 0.56 0.54
CA VAL A 56 -3.71 0.17 -0.84
C VAL A 56 -3.13 1.18 -1.85
N VAL A 57 -3.26 2.48 -1.60
CA VAL A 57 -2.69 3.52 -2.48
C VAL A 57 -1.18 3.38 -2.57
N TRP A 58 -0.52 3.15 -1.45
CA TRP A 58 0.92 2.91 -1.41
C TRP A 58 1.32 1.69 -2.23
N ALA A 59 0.67 0.55 -2.00
CA ALA A 59 0.95 -0.69 -2.71
C ALA A 59 0.69 -0.54 -4.22
N ASN A 60 -0.38 0.15 -4.61
CA ASN A 60 -0.67 0.42 -6.02
C ASN A 60 0.36 1.34 -6.66
N HIS A 61 0.83 2.36 -5.94
CA HIS A 61 1.88 3.23 -6.44
C HIS A 61 3.19 2.46 -6.65
N LEU A 62 3.60 1.67 -5.65
CA LEU A 62 4.85 0.92 -5.66
C LEU A 62 4.86 -0.26 -6.63
N PHE A 63 3.77 -1.02 -6.71
CA PHE A 63 3.73 -2.28 -7.46
C PHE A 63 3.00 -2.20 -8.80
N LEU A 64 2.11 -1.21 -8.98
CA LEU A 64 1.35 -1.02 -10.22
C LEU A 64 1.73 0.29 -10.94
N GLY A 65 2.56 1.14 -10.34
CA GLY A 65 2.98 2.42 -10.93
C GLY A 65 1.81 3.41 -11.06
N CYS A 66 0.72 3.22 -10.31
CA CYS A 66 -0.42 4.14 -10.34
C CYS A 66 0.00 5.52 -9.82
N SER A 67 -0.35 6.56 -10.57
CA SER A 67 -0.13 7.95 -10.14
C SER A 67 -1.38 8.48 -9.45
N TYR A 68 -1.18 9.09 -8.30
CA TYR A 68 -2.21 9.77 -7.52
C TYR A 68 -1.86 11.25 -7.36
N ASN A 69 -2.73 12.01 -6.70
CA ASN A 69 -2.41 13.39 -6.31
C ASN A 69 -1.09 13.42 -5.53
N LYS A 70 -0.21 14.36 -5.88
CA LYS A 70 1.06 14.60 -5.18
C LYS A 70 0.91 14.70 -3.66
N ALA A 71 -0.08 15.42 -3.14
CA ALA A 71 -0.32 15.53 -1.70
C ALA A 71 -0.67 14.19 -1.04
N LEU A 72 -1.34 13.29 -1.77
CA LEU A 72 -1.65 11.95 -1.27
C LEU A 72 -0.41 11.06 -1.30
N LEU A 73 0.38 11.13 -2.38
CA LEU A 73 1.63 10.38 -2.49
C LEU A 73 2.65 10.84 -1.45
N ASP A 74 2.89 12.14 -1.31
CA ASP A 74 3.83 12.69 -0.33
C ASP A 74 3.48 12.21 1.09
N LYS A 75 2.19 12.28 1.46
CA LYS A 75 1.72 11.77 2.76
C LYS A 75 1.98 10.28 2.93
N VAL A 76 1.62 9.48 1.93
CA VAL A 76 1.76 8.02 2.01
C VAL A 76 3.23 7.60 2.03
N MET A 77 4.10 8.30 1.30
CA MET A 77 5.54 8.08 1.30
C MET A 77 6.18 8.51 2.63
N GLU A 78 5.72 9.61 3.24
CA GLU A 78 6.14 10.02 4.58
C GLU A 78 5.72 8.99 5.65
N MET A 79 4.50 8.44 5.55
CA MET A 79 4.06 7.34 6.42
C MET A 79 4.88 6.07 6.18
N ALA A 80 5.30 5.82 4.95
CA ALA A 80 6.16 4.70 4.61
C ALA A 80 7.66 4.97 4.89
N ASP A 81 8.02 6.11 5.48
CA ASP A 81 9.41 6.43 5.77
C ASP A 81 10.01 5.40 6.76
N GLY A 82 11.16 4.84 6.39
CA GLY A 82 11.76 3.72 7.12
C GLY A 82 11.04 2.37 6.98
N MET A 83 10.20 2.19 5.96
CA MET A 83 9.74 0.88 5.50
C MET A 83 10.55 0.44 4.28
N GLU A 84 11.28 -0.67 4.39
CA GLU A 84 11.98 -1.27 3.25
C GLU A 84 11.09 -2.33 2.60
N VAL A 85 10.68 -2.08 1.35
CA VAL A 85 10.00 -3.09 0.54
C VAL A 85 11.05 -3.78 -0.33
N GLU A 86 11.41 -5.01 0.01
CA GLU A 86 12.26 -5.84 -0.82
C GLU A 86 11.58 -6.16 -2.16
N ASP A 87 12.39 -6.15 -3.23
CA ASP A 87 12.00 -6.67 -4.55
C ASP A 87 10.83 -5.90 -5.20
N LEU A 88 10.91 -4.57 -5.14
CA LEU A 88 10.01 -3.67 -5.86
C LEU A 88 10.12 -3.89 -7.38
N PRO A 89 8.99 -3.97 -8.10
CA PRO A 89 9.03 -4.11 -9.54
C PRO A 89 9.71 -2.90 -10.16
N GLN A 90 10.75 -3.15 -10.93
CA GLN A 90 11.52 -2.10 -11.57
C GLN A 90 10.75 -1.61 -12.80
N PHE A 91 9.98 -0.53 -12.64
CA PHE A 91 9.27 0.10 -13.74
C PHE A 91 10.26 0.76 -14.70
N THR A 92 10.55 0.09 -15.80
CA THR A 92 11.28 0.69 -16.91
C THR A 92 10.30 1.43 -17.80
N THR A 93 10.43 2.75 -17.88
CA THR A 93 9.62 3.55 -18.79
C THR A 93 9.98 3.19 -20.24
N ARG A 94 9.00 3.28 -21.15
CA ARG A 94 9.20 3.02 -22.59
C ARG A 94 10.45 3.74 -23.12
N SER A 95 10.66 5.01 -22.74
CA SER A 95 11.81 5.83 -23.11
C SER A 95 13.17 5.26 -22.65
N GLU A 96 13.22 4.64 -21.46
CA GLU A 96 14.43 4.01 -20.93
C GLU A 96 14.76 2.70 -21.65
N LEU A 97 13.74 1.98 -22.14
CA LEU A 97 13.93 0.80 -22.99
C LEU A 97 14.44 1.15 -24.40
N MET A 98 14.08 2.33 -24.93
CA MET A 98 14.55 2.77 -26.26
C MET A 98 16.03 3.13 -26.26
N LYS A 99 16.51 3.78 -25.18
CA LYS A 99 17.93 4.16 -25.05
C LYS A 99 18.86 2.94 -25.00
N LYS A 100 18.39 1.81 -24.47
CA LYS A 100 19.18 0.57 -24.35
C LYS A 100 19.36 -0.18 -25.68
N HIS A 101 18.52 0.08 -26.68
CA HIS A 101 18.58 -0.57 -27.99
C HIS A 101 19.31 0.26 -29.06
N GLN A 102 19.94 1.38 -28.69
CA GLN A 102 20.64 2.26 -29.62
C GLN A 102 22.18 2.25 -29.44
N SER A 103 22.73 1.23 -28.77
CA SER A 103 24.19 0.95 -28.76
C SER A 103 24.55 -0.10 -29.79
#